data_AF-A0A179G539-F1
#
_entry.id   AF-A0A179G539-F1
#
_cell.length_a   1.000
_cell.length_b   1.000
_cell.length_c   1.000
_cell.angle_alpha   90.00
_cell.angle_beta   90.00
_cell.angle_gamma   90.00
#
_symmetry.space_group_name_H-M   'P 1'
#
loop_
_entity.id
_entity.type
_entity.pdbx_description
1 polymer ?
#
loop_
_entity_poly.entity_id
_entity_poly.type
_entity_poly.pdbx_seq_one_letter_code
_entity_poly.pdbx_strand_id
1 'polypeptide(L)'
;MKTPGLGAAHKLPLSEEASDLAIGETLQRVVSFDLKEEGNHVLAVTVSYYEASETSGRTRTFRKLYQFICKASLIVRTKVGLLGERGGRKKWVLEAQLENCSEDVMQLEKVGMDVEDGLTCEGCNWGRGEKPVLHPGEVEQVCFVVEEREVGGADGDVEGRIVFGVLGIGWRGEMGNRGFLSTGKLGTRIG
;
A
#
# COMPACT_ATOMS: atom_id res chain seq x y z
N MET A 1 -13.72 -1.39 31.15
CA MET A 1 -13.54 -1.04 29.72
C MET A 1 -12.09 -1.39 29.38
N LYS A 2 -11.85 -2.51 28.69
CA LYS A 2 -10.48 -2.99 28.39
C LYS A 2 -9.95 -2.21 27.19
N THR A 3 -8.85 -1.50 27.39
CA THR A 3 -8.05 -0.85 26.35
C THR A 3 -7.47 -1.94 25.42
N PRO A 4 -7.76 -1.94 24.10
CA PRO A 4 -7.08 -2.85 23.18
C PRO A 4 -5.72 -2.27 22.78
N GLY A 5 -4.67 -3.10 22.88
CA GLY A 5 -3.47 -3.10 22.02
C GLY A 5 -2.38 -2.05 22.28
N LEU A 6 -1.17 -2.53 22.63
CA LEU A 6 0.08 -1.76 22.61
C LEU A 6 0.54 -1.48 21.16
N GLY A 7 -0.22 -0.68 20.41
CA GLY A 7 0.30 -0.03 19.20
C GLY A 7 0.91 1.32 19.57
N ALA A 8 2.08 1.67 19.01
CA ALA A 8 2.59 3.04 19.14
C ALA A 8 1.60 4.01 18.48
N ALA A 9 1.16 5.04 19.21
CA ALA A 9 0.28 6.05 18.64
C ALA A 9 1.04 6.87 17.60
N HIS A 10 0.61 6.79 16.34
CA HIS A 10 1.16 7.61 15.26
C HIS A 10 0.52 9.01 15.32
N LYS A 11 1.32 10.03 15.63
CA LYS A 11 0.87 11.43 15.64
C LYS A 11 0.81 11.94 14.21
N LEU A 12 -0.38 12.29 13.75
CA LEU A 12 -0.60 12.87 12.42
C LEU A 12 -0.51 14.40 12.53
N PRO A 13 0.44 15.06 11.83
CA PRO A 13 0.52 16.52 11.83
C PRO A 13 -0.65 17.09 11.01
N LEU A 14 -1.45 17.97 11.64
CA LEU A 14 -2.63 18.60 11.03
C LEU A 14 -2.38 20.05 10.57
N SER A 15 -1.41 20.71 11.20
CA SER A 15 -0.68 21.93 10.83
C SER A 15 0.06 22.36 12.10
N GLU A 16 1.25 22.96 11.99
CA GLU A 16 1.96 23.49 13.16
C GLU A 16 1.52 24.92 13.52
N GLU A 17 0.83 25.59 12.58
CA GLU A 17 0.41 26.98 12.74
C GLU A 17 -1.00 27.06 13.33
N ALA A 18 -1.13 27.85 14.39
CA ALA A 18 -2.40 28.25 14.96
C ALA A 18 -3.12 29.18 13.97
N SER A 19 -4.40 28.91 13.70
CA SER A 19 -5.24 29.77 12.88
C SER A 19 -6.26 30.46 13.76
N ASP A 20 -6.31 31.78 13.69
CA ASP A 20 -7.40 32.56 14.27
C ASP A 20 -8.64 32.42 13.40
N LEU A 21 -9.80 32.28 14.03
CA LEU A 21 -11.10 32.14 13.35
C LEU A 21 -12.02 33.26 13.79
N ALA A 22 -12.61 33.96 12.83
CA ALA A 22 -13.64 34.95 13.13
C ALA A 22 -14.97 34.27 13.48
N ILE A 23 -15.90 35.06 14.03
CA ILE A 23 -17.24 34.58 14.38
C ILE A 23 -17.96 34.07 13.13
N GLY A 24 -18.41 32.81 13.18
CA GLY A 24 -19.12 32.16 12.08
C GLY A 24 -18.23 31.49 11.04
N GLU A 25 -16.90 31.60 11.16
CA GLU A 25 -15.96 30.89 10.29
C GLU A 25 -15.76 29.44 10.73
N THR A 26 -15.39 28.59 9.78
CA THR A 26 -15.11 27.18 9.99
C THR A 26 -13.74 26.81 9.46
N LEU A 27 -12.99 26.03 10.24
CA LEU A 27 -11.71 25.47 9.81
C LEU A 27 -11.90 24.01 9.40
N GLN A 28 -11.63 23.72 8.12
CA GLN A 28 -11.56 22.35 7.62
C GLN A 28 -10.12 21.97 7.28
N ARG A 29 -9.73 20.75 7.66
CA ARG A 29 -8.45 20.13 7.30
C ARG A 29 -8.70 18.68 6.92
N VAL A 30 -7.94 18.19 5.95
CA VAL A 30 -7.96 16.80 5.51
C VAL A 30 -6.62 16.19 5.87
N VAL A 31 -6.65 15.01 6.48
CA VAL A 31 -5.46 14.22 6.82
C VAL A 31 -5.54 12.92 6.05
N SER A 32 -4.45 12.58 5.39
CA SER A 32 -4.27 11.29 4.74
C SER A 32 -3.20 10.53 5.49
N PHE A 33 -3.50 9.29 5.86
CA PHE A 33 -2.56 8.37 6.48
C PHE A 33 -2.78 6.97 5.95
N ASP A 34 -1.70 6.35 5.50
CA ASP A 34 -1.75 5.02 4.90
C ASP A 34 -1.64 3.95 6.00
N LEU A 35 -2.78 3.31 6.30
CA LEU A 35 -2.84 2.20 7.23
C LEU A 35 -2.36 0.91 6.57
N LYS A 36 -1.30 0.33 7.11
CA LYS A 36 -0.73 -0.94 6.63
C LYS A 36 -1.21 -2.15 7.42
N GLU A 37 -1.73 -1.92 8.63
CA GLU A 37 -2.11 -2.98 9.56
C GLU A 37 -3.61 -3.24 9.50
N GLU A 38 -3.99 -4.51 9.38
CA GLU A 38 -5.38 -4.94 9.50
C GLU A 38 -5.85 -4.95 10.97
N GLY A 39 -7.16 -4.91 11.17
CA GLY A 39 -7.79 -5.03 12.48
C GLY A 39 -8.38 -3.73 13.01
N ASN A 40 -8.55 -3.68 14.33
CA ASN A 40 -9.25 -2.59 14.99
C ASN A 40 -8.32 -1.37 15.16
N HIS A 41 -8.75 -0.23 14.63
CA HIS A 41 -8.05 1.05 14.74
C HIS A 41 -8.92 2.10 15.43
N VAL A 42 -8.26 3.06 16.07
CA VAL A 42 -8.91 4.21 16.70
C VAL A 42 -8.22 5.50 16.27
N LEU A 43 -8.94 6.36 15.54
CA LEU A 43 -8.50 7.72 15.25
C LEU A 43 -8.94 8.64 16.38
N ALA A 44 -7.97 9.20 17.09
CA ALA A 44 -8.18 10.19 18.15
C ALA A 44 -7.93 11.60 17.61
N VAL A 45 -8.97 12.40 17.51
CA VAL A 45 -8.89 13.81 17.10
C VAL A 45 -9.04 14.69 18.33
N THR A 46 -8.01 15.46 18.66
CA THR A 46 -8.03 16.43 19.76
C THR A 46 -7.88 17.81 19.17
N VAL A 47 -8.82 18.70 19.48
CA VAL A 47 -8.75 20.12 19.11
C VAL A 47 -8.59 20.91 20.40
N SER A 48 -7.54 21.73 20.44
CA SER A 48 -7.29 22.69 21.52
C SER A 48 -7.29 24.08 20.91
N TYR A 49 -8.08 24.99 21.47
CA TYR A 49 -8.13 26.37 21.01
C TYR A 49 -8.17 27.32 22.21
N TYR A 50 -7.76 28.57 21.96
CA TYR A 50 -7.82 29.64 22.93
C TYR A 50 -8.98 30.56 22.58
N GLU A 51 -9.92 30.69 23.50
CA GLU A 51 -11.03 31.63 23.38
C GLU A 51 -10.59 32.96 24.00
N ALA A 52 -10.33 33.97 23.15
CA ALA A 52 -10.02 35.33 23.57
C ALA A 52 -11.30 36.17 23.56
N SER A 53 -11.78 36.57 24.74
CA SER A 53 -12.85 37.57 24.90
C SER A 53 -12.26 38.87 25.47
N GLU A 54 -12.94 40.00 25.30
CA GLU A 54 -12.48 41.32 25.76
C GLU A 54 -12.09 41.37 27.25
N THR A 55 -12.60 40.44 28.06
CA THR A 55 -12.40 40.41 29.52
C THR A 55 -11.80 39.11 30.06
N SER A 56 -11.60 38.07 29.24
CA SER A 56 -11.05 36.78 29.70
C SER A 56 -10.51 35.93 28.55
N GLY A 57 -9.44 35.20 28.83
CA GLY A 57 -8.85 34.21 27.94
C GLY A 57 -8.92 32.81 28.54
N ARG A 58 -9.47 31.85 27.80
CA ARG A 58 -9.56 30.45 28.27
C ARG A 58 -9.18 29.46 27.18
N THR A 59 -8.26 28.56 27.51
CA THR A 59 -7.97 27.40 26.68
C THR A 59 -9.05 26.34 26.86
N ARG A 60 -9.61 25.86 25.76
CA ARG A 60 -10.57 24.76 25.72
C ARG A 60 -10.02 23.63 24.87
N THR A 61 -10.34 22.40 25.26
CA THR A 61 -9.94 21.19 24.53
C THR A 61 -11.11 20.23 24.45
N PHE A 62 -11.33 19.64 23.28
CA PHE A 62 -12.23 18.52 23.12
C PHE A 62 -11.56 17.41 22.31
N ARG A 63 -11.93 16.16 22.62
CA ARG A 63 -11.37 14.97 21.98
C ARG A 63 -12.51 14.07 21.48
N LYS A 64 -12.44 13.67 20.22
CA LYS A 64 -13.34 12.70 19.60
C LYS A 64 -12.53 11.46 19.21
N LEU A 65 -13.09 10.29 19.51
CA LEU A 65 -12.54 9.00 19.10
C LEU A 65 -13.43 8.40 18.02
N TYR A 66 -12.82 7.92 16.94
CA TYR A 66 -13.48 7.16 15.89
C TYR A 66 -12.85 5.78 15.85
N GLN A 67 -13.65 4.75 16.13
CA GLN A 67 -13.21 3.36 16.06
C GLN A 67 -13.69 2.74 14.76
N PHE A 68 -12.79 2.05 14.06
CA PHE A 68 -13.09 1.39 12.79
C PHE A 68 -12.21 0.15 12.62
N ILE A 69 -12.54 -0.68 11.63
CA ILE A 69 -11.81 -1.91 11.32
C ILE A 69 -11.19 -1.75 9.94
N CYS A 70 -9.87 -1.94 9.84
CA CYS A 70 -9.16 -2.02 8.57
C CYS A 70 -9.15 -3.47 8.10
N LYS A 71 -9.71 -3.72 6.91
CA LYS A 71 -9.69 -5.04 6.24
C LYS A 71 -8.76 -4.97 5.03
N ALA A 72 -8.18 -6.10 4.62
CA ALA A 72 -7.47 -6.20 3.36
C ALA A 72 -8.36 -5.78 2.18
N SER A 73 -7.93 -4.80 1.39
CA SER A 73 -8.64 -4.43 0.16
C SER A 73 -8.24 -5.32 -1.03
N LEU A 74 -6.99 -5.78 -1.05
CA LEU A 74 -6.44 -6.60 -2.12
C LEU A 74 -5.58 -7.71 -1.53
N ILE A 75 -5.82 -8.95 -1.95
CA ILE A 75 -4.97 -10.10 -1.62
C ILE A 75 -4.10 -10.44 -2.83
N VAL A 76 -2.82 -10.70 -2.58
CA VAL A 76 -1.84 -11.07 -3.61
C VAL A 76 -1.31 -12.46 -3.32
N ARG A 77 -1.50 -13.38 -4.26
CA ARG A 77 -0.90 -14.73 -4.21
C ARG A 77 0.08 -14.87 -5.36
N THR A 78 1.33 -15.23 -5.08
CA THR A 78 2.38 -15.32 -6.10
C THR A 78 2.88 -16.75 -6.28
N LYS A 79 3.30 -17.06 -7.50
CA LYS A 79 3.94 -18.32 -7.86
C LYS A 79 5.11 -18.04 -8.79
N VAL A 80 6.23 -18.71 -8.54
CA VAL A 80 7.43 -18.61 -9.38
C VAL A 80 7.67 -19.94 -10.08
N GLY A 81 8.04 -19.87 -11.36
CA GLY A 81 8.50 -21.00 -12.15
C GLY A 81 9.79 -20.68 -12.90
N LEU A 82 10.63 -21.69 -13.14
CA LEU A 82 11.79 -21.56 -14.01
C LEU A 82 11.35 -21.78 -15.47
N LEU A 83 11.61 -20.80 -16.34
CA LEU A 83 11.37 -20.92 -17.78
C LEU A 83 12.53 -21.60 -18.51
N GLY A 84 13.74 -21.50 -17.96
CA GLY A 84 14.93 -22.16 -18.45
C GLY A 84 16.15 -21.25 -18.43
N GLU A 85 17.17 -21.63 -19.19
CA GLU A 85 18.41 -20.88 -19.34
C GLU A 85 18.68 -20.64 -20.82
N ARG A 86 19.00 -19.40 -21.19
CA ARG A 86 19.34 -19.03 -22.57
C ARG A 86 20.64 -18.25 -22.61
N GLY A 87 21.69 -18.88 -23.17
CA GLY A 87 23.01 -18.25 -23.29
C GLY A 87 23.67 -17.97 -21.94
N GLY A 88 23.53 -18.88 -20.98
CA GLY A 88 24.10 -18.73 -19.63
C GLY A 88 23.22 -17.93 -18.66
N ARG A 89 22.11 -17.35 -19.13
CA ARG A 89 21.25 -16.47 -18.34
C ARG A 89 19.95 -17.18 -17.99
N LYS A 90 19.67 -17.28 -16.69
CA LYS A 90 18.44 -17.90 -16.19
C LYS A 90 17.25 -16.98 -16.35
N LYS A 91 16.10 -17.60 -16.61
CA LYS A 91 14.83 -16.92 -16.84
C LYS A 91 13.72 -17.56 -16.02
N TRP A 92 12.94 -16.73 -15.34
CA TRP A 92 11.82 -17.13 -14.50
C TRP A 92 10.52 -16.47 -14.97
N VAL A 93 9.42 -17.16 -14.65
CA VAL A 93 8.08 -16.59 -14.69
C VAL A 93 7.60 -16.37 -13.26
N LEU A 94 7.05 -15.19 -13.01
CA LEU A 94 6.39 -14.84 -11.76
C LEU A 94 4.93 -14.50 -12.09
N GLU A 95 4.03 -15.36 -11.63
CA GLU A 95 2.58 -15.17 -11.72
C GLU A 95 2.09 -14.57 -10.40
N ALA A 96 1.18 -13.60 -10.48
CA ALA A 96 0.48 -13.09 -9.31
C ALA A 96 -1.04 -13.04 -9.57
N GLN A 97 -1.80 -13.52 -8.61
CA GLN A 97 -3.26 -13.39 -8.55
C GLN A 97 -3.60 -12.23 -7.63
N LEU A 98 -4.34 -11.26 -8.17
CA LEU A 98 -4.81 -10.07 -7.47
C LEU A 98 -6.30 -10.23 -7.23
N GLU A 99 -6.70 -10.47 -5.99
CA GLU A 99 -8.10 -10.68 -5.61
C GLU A 99 -8.62 -9.41 -4.91
N ASN A 100 -9.71 -8.83 -5.43
CA ASN A 100 -10.41 -7.73 -4.76
C ASN A 100 -11.19 -8.30 -3.56
N CYS A 101 -10.72 -8.01 -2.34
CA CYS A 101 -11.38 -8.41 -1.09
C CYS A 101 -12.11 -7.25 -0.40
N SER A 102 -12.19 -6.09 -1.05
CA SER A 102 -12.98 -4.96 -0.58
C SER A 102 -14.46 -5.14 -0.91
N GLU A 103 -15.30 -4.29 -0.32
CA GLU A 103 -16.75 -4.26 -0.59
C GLU A 103 -17.09 -3.42 -1.83
N ASP A 104 -16.12 -2.68 -2.37
CA ASP A 104 -16.27 -1.73 -3.47
C ASP A 104 -15.57 -2.22 -4.75
N VAL A 105 -15.96 -1.64 -5.89
CA VAL A 105 -15.28 -1.84 -7.16
C VAL A 105 -13.95 -1.09 -7.17
N MET A 106 -12.91 -1.69 -7.74
CA MET A 106 -11.62 -1.04 -7.94
C MET A 106 -11.09 -1.21 -9.36
N GLN A 107 -10.42 -0.19 -9.88
CA GLN A 107 -9.70 -0.26 -11.15
C GLN A 107 -8.20 -0.32 -10.89
N LEU A 108 -7.52 -1.34 -11.41
CA LEU A 108 -6.07 -1.48 -11.30
C LEU A 108 -5.39 -0.39 -12.15
N GLU A 109 -4.54 0.43 -11.54
CA GLU A 109 -3.87 1.53 -12.24
C GLU A 109 -2.46 1.19 -12.68
N LYS A 110 -1.72 0.50 -11.83
CA LYS A 110 -0.32 0.15 -12.04
C LYS A 110 -0.01 -1.14 -11.31
N VAL A 111 0.56 -2.11 -12.02
CA VAL A 111 1.11 -3.33 -11.43
C VAL A 111 2.49 -3.54 -12.02
N GLY A 112 3.50 -3.47 -11.17
CA GLY A 112 4.89 -3.49 -11.60
C GLY A 112 5.81 -4.03 -10.52
N MET A 113 6.95 -4.55 -10.94
CA MET A 113 7.95 -5.10 -10.04
C MET A 113 9.12 -4.12 -9.94
N ASP A 114 9.48 -3.74 -8.73
CA ASP A 114 10.75 -3.10 -8.43
C ASP A 114 11.80 -4.20 -8.27
N VAL A 115 12.75 -4.25 -9.20
CA VAL A 115 13.63 -5.42 -9.43
C VAL A 115 14.95 -5.21 -8.71
N GLU A 116 15.50 -6.26 -8.11
CA GLU A 116 16.87 -6.23 -7.55
C GLU A 116 17.94 -6.05 -8.65
N ASP A 117 19.11 -5.58 -8.23
CA ASP A 117 20.25 -5.39 -9.12
C ASP A 117 20.66 -6.69 -9.83
N GLY A 118 21.13 -6.57 -11.07
CA GLY A 118 21.54 -7.72 -11.89
C GLY A 118 20.40 -8.47 -12.57
N LEU A 119 19.14 -8.10 -12.30
CA LEU A 119 17.96 -8.67 -12.93
C LEU A 119 17.24 -7.65 -13.82
N THR A 120 16.46 -8.18 -14.75
CA THR A 120 15.52 -7.42 -15.57
C THR A 120 14.15 -8.05 -15.47
N CYS A 121 13.10 -7.25 -15.56
CA CYS A 121 11.73 -7.72 -15.50
C CYS A 121 10.90 -7.10 -16.61
N GLU A 122 10.15 -7.95 -17.30
CA GLU A 122 9.16 -7.56 -18.29
C GLU A 122 7.78 -7.97 -17.77
N GLY A 123 6.88 -6.99 -17.61
CA GLY A 123 5.48 -7.26 -17.30
C GLY A 123 4.71 -7.60 -18.57
N CYS A 124 4.08 -8.77 -18.61
CA CYS A 124 3.25 -9.20 -19.74
C CYS A 124 1.78 -8.75 -19.58
N ASN A 125 1.54 -7.68 -18.82
CA ASN A 125 0.21 -7.29 -18.35
C ASN A 125 -0.40 -6.22 -19.25
N TRP A 126 -1.64 -6.44 -19.71
CA TRP A 126 -2.55 -5.51 -20.39
C TRP A 126 -2.04 -4.79 -21.66
N GLY A 127 -0.76 -4.84 -22.02
CA GLY A 127 -0.24 -4.26 -23.27
C GLY A 127 -0.69 -2.81 -23.51
N ARG A 128 -1.39 -2.56 -24.63
CA ARG A 128 -2.08 -1.28 -24.95
C ARG A 128 -3.58 -1.29 -24.57
N GLY A 129 -4.05 -2.37 -23.97
CA GLY A 129 -5.45 -2.59 -23.60
C GLY A 129 -5.89 -1.76 -22.40
N GLU A 130 -7.16 -1.94 -22.05
CA GLU A 130 -7.78 -1.26 -20.92
C GLU A 130 -7.31 -1.84 -19.59
N LYS A 131 -7.28 -0.97 -18.59
CA LYS A 131 -6.93 -1.32 -17.21
C LYS A 131 -8.08 -2.08 -16.55
N PRO A 132 -7.85 -3.26 -15.95
CA PRO A 132 -8.91 -4.07 -15.38
C PRO A 132 -9.68 -3.35 -14.29
N VAL A 133 -10.98 -3.60 -14.28
CA VAL A 133 -11.90 -3.22 -13.21
C VAL A 133 -12.32 -4.52 -12.53
N LEU A 134 -12.12 -4.60 -11.21
CA LEU A 134 -12.42 -5.76 -10.39
C LEU A 134 -13.58 -5.45 -9.47
N HIS A 135 -14.66 -6.21 -9.62
CA HIS A 135 -15.74 -6.25 -8.66
C HIS A 135 -15.31 -7.01 -7.39
N PRO A 136 -16.01 -6.83 -6.25
CA PRO A 136 -15.76 -7.60 -5.04
C PRO A 136 -15.71 -9.12 -5.31
N GLY A 137 -14.62 -9.75 -4.90
CA GLY A 137 -14.36 -11.19 -5.09
C GLY A 137 -13.77 -11.57 -6.45
N GLU A 138 -13.66 -10.65 -7.41
CA GLU A 138 -13.00 -10.93 -8.69
C GLU A 138 -11.48 -11.00 -8.55
N VAL A 139 -10.90 -11.81 -9.43
CA VAL A 139 -9.46 -12.09 -9.47
C VAL A 139 -8.91 -11.73 -10.82
N GLU A 140 -7.81 -10.97 -10.83
CA GLU A 140 -7.01 -10.70 -12.01
C GLU A 140 -5.67 -11.43 -11.92
N GLN A 141 -5.28 -12.11 -13.00
CA GLN A 141 -3.99 -12.78 -13.08
C GLN A 141 -3.00 -11.93 -13.89
N VAL A 142 -1.86 -11.63 -13.27
CA VAL A 142 -0.75 -10.91 -13.88
C VAL A 142 0.50 -11.80 -13.96
N CYS A 143 1.36 -11.51 -14.92
CA CYS A 143 2.55 -12.29 -15.18
C CYS A 143 3.74 -11.37 -15.46
N PHE A 144 4.88 -11.77 -14.91
CA PHE A 144 6.16 -11.11 -15.06
C PHE A 144 7.19 -12.13 -15.50
N VAL A 145 8.06 -11.69 -16.40
CA VAL A 145 9.18 -12.47 -16.89
C VAL A 145 10.45 -11.84 -16.34
N VAL A 146 11.18 -12.59 -15.51
CA VAL A 146 12.40 -12.14 -14.83
C VAL A 146 13.60 -12.81 -15.49
N GLU A 147 14.62 -12.04 -15.86
CA GLU A 147 15.81 -12.55 -16.56
C GLU A 147 17.07 -11.94 -15.96
N GLU A 148 18.12 -12.76 -15.81
CA GLU A 148 19.46 -12.28 -15.47
C GLU A 148 19.98 -11.32 -16.55
N ARG A 149 20.48 -10.16 -16.13
CA ARG A 149 21.07 -9.18 -17.05
C ARG A 149 22.36 -9.71 -17.67
N GLU A 150 23.21 -10.29 -16.84
CA GLU A 150 24.49 -10.92 -17.18
C GLU A 150 24.55 -12.34 -16.63
N VAL A 151 25.41 -13.19 -17.20
CA VAL A 151 25.60 -14.58 -16.73
C VAL A 151 26.08 -14.55 -15.28
N GLY A 152 25.31 -15.16 -14.38
CA GLY A 152 25.61 -15.11 -12.93
C GLY A 152 25.24 -13.78 -12.26
N GLY A 153 24.46 -12.93 -12.92
CA GLY A 153 24.02 -11.63 -12.37
C GLY A 153 23.02 -11.76 -11.21
N ALA A 154 22.41 -12.93 -11.04
CA ALA A 154 21.57 -13.25 -9.89
C ALA A 154 22.33 -14.20 -8.95
N ASP A 155 23.34 -13.66 -8.26
CA ASP A 155 23.96 -14.39 -7.17
C ASP A 155 22.90 -14.61 -6.08
N GLY A 156 22.67 -15.87 -5.74
CA GLY A 156 21.80 -16.21 -4.62
C GLY A 156 22.36 -15.59 -3.34
N ASP A 157 21.48 -15.19 -2.43
CA ASP A 157 21.90 -14.82 -1.08
C ASP A 157 22.64 -16.00 -0.40
N VAL A 158 23.20 -15.80 0.79
CA VAL A 158 23.95 -16.80 1.58
C VAL A 158 23.20 -18.14 1.72
N GLU A 159 21.87 -18.14 1.60
CA GLU A 159 21.00 -19.32 1.62
C GLU A 159 20.66 -19.93 0.24
N GLY A 160 21.29 -19.49 -0.85
CA GLY A 160 20.99 -19.94 -2.21
C GLY A 160 19.62 -19.49 -2.72
N ARG A 161 19.07 -18.39 -2.19
CA ARG A 161 17.81 -17.79 -2.62
C ARG A 161 18.08 -16.65 -3.59
N ILE A 162 17.49 -16.71 -4.77
CA ILE A 162 17.46 -15.59 -5.71
C ILE A 162 16.29 -14.70 -5.34
N VAL A 163 16.58 -13.43 -5.07
CA VAL A 163 15.58 -12.40 -4.79
C VAL A 163 15.31 -11.63 -6.07
N PHE A 164 14.04 -11.56 -6.48
CA PHE A 164 13.65 -10.81 -7.68
C PHE A 164 13.34 -9.36 -7.39
N GLY A 165 12.79 -9.07 -6.20
CA GLY A 165 12.41 -7.73 -5.79
C GLY A 165 11.00 -7.65 -5.20
N VAL A 166 10.33 -6.51 -5.34
CA VAL A 166 9.04 -6.22 -4.69
C VAL A 166 7.97 -5.92 -5.73
N LEU A 167 6.80 -6.57 -5.61
CA LEU A 167 5.65 -6.28 -6.45
C LEU A 167 4.86 -5.11 -5.84
N GLY A 168 4.67 -4.06 -6.63
CA GLY A 168 3.84 -2.90 -6.30
C GLY A 168 2.56 -2.88 -7.12
N ILE A 169 1.43 -2.70 -6.44
CA ILE A 169 0.09 -2.61 -7.00
C ILE A 169 -0.53 -1.28 -6.57
N GLY A 170 -1.06 -0.53 -7.53
CA GLY A 170 -1.85 0.68 -7.27
C GLY A 170 -3.21 0.56 -7.96
N TRP A 171 -4.26 1.03 -7.29
CA TRP A 171 -5.63 1.02 -7.82
C TRP A 171 -6.37 2.30 -7.45
N ARG A 172 -7.52 2.49 -8.11
CA ARG A 172 -8.48 3.56 -7.84
C ARG A 172 -9.82 2.94 -7.47
N GLY A 173 -10.42 3.40 -6.38
CA GLY A 173 -11.78 3.01 -5.98
C GLY A 173 -12.86 3.82 -6.73
N GLU A 174 -14.11 3.44 -6.54
CA GLU A 174 -15.28 4.03 -7.21
C GLU A 174 -15.36 5.56 -7.09
N MET A 175 -15.00 6.10 -5.92
CA MET A 175 -15.06 7.54 -5.64
C MET A 175 -13.74 8.28 -5.93
N GLY A 176 -12.83 7.66 -6.67
CA GLY A 176 -11.55 8.26 -7.07
C GLY A 176 -10.44 8.22 -6.00
N ASN A 177 -10.70 7.60 -4.85
CA ASN A 177 -9.68 7.33 -3.84
C ASN A 177 -8.62 6.38 -4.40
N ARG A 178 -7.35 6.63 -4.09
CA ARG A 178 -6.23 5.78 -4.51
C ARG A 178 -5.85 4.82 -3.39
N GLY A 179 -5.58 3.58 -3.75
CA GLY A 179 -4.99 2.58 -2.87
C GLY A 179 -3.69 2.04 -3.44
N PHE A 180 -2.82 1.55 -2.57
CA PHE A 180 -1.61 0.85 -2.98
C PHE A 180 -1.31 -0.32 -2.05
N LEU A 181 -0.61 -1.30 -2.59
CA LEU A 181 -0.10 -2.46 -1.88
C LEU A 181 1.28 -2.80 -2.42
N SER A 182 2.22 -3.08 -1.52
CA SER A 182 3.54 -3.61 -1.86
C SER A 182 3.73 -4.95 -1.17
N THR A 183 4.21 -5.96 -1.90
CA THR A 183 4.58 -7.23 -1.30
C THR A 183 5.88 -7.11 -0.51
N GLY A 184 6.24 -8.16 0.24
CA GLY A 184 7.64 -8.36 0.65
C GLY A 184 8.52 -8.73 -0.55
N LYS A 185 9.82 -8.96 -0.28
CA LYS A 185 10.79 -9.46 -1.28
C LYS A 185 10.38 -10.84 -1.80
N LEU A 186 10.03 -10.90 -3.08
CA LEU A 186 9.70 -12.10 -3.82
C LEU A 186 10.99 -12.73 -4.36
N GLY A 187 10.98 -14.06 -4.49
CA GLY A 187 12.16 -14.80 -4.94
C GLY A 187 11.95 -16.29 -4.82
N THR A 188 12.88 -17.06 -5.37
CA THR A 188 12.87 -18.52 -5.35
C THR A 188 14.19 -19.06 -4.85
N ARG A 189 14.19 -20.29 -4.33
CA ARG A 189 15.44 -21.02 -4.08
C ARG A 189 16.01 -21.54 -5.39
N ILE A 190 17.34 -21.54 -5.49
CA ILE A 190 18.07 -22.25 -6.54
C ILE A 190 17.86 -23.74 -6.26
N GLY A 191 17.16 -24.41 -7.18
CA GLY A 191 17.03 -25.87 -7.20
C GLY A 191 18.15 -26.52 -7.98
#